data_AF-A2G7S1-F1
#
_entry.id   AF-A2G7S1-F1
#
_cell.length_a   1.000
_cell.length_b   1.000
_cell.length_c   1.000
_cell.angle_alpha   90.00
_cell.angle_beta   90.00
_cell.angle_gamma   90.00
#
_symmetry.space_group_name_H-M   'P 1'
#
loop_
_entity.id
_entity.type
_entity.pdbx_description
1 polymer ?
#
loop_
_entity_poly.entity_id
_entity_poly.type
_entity_poly.pdbx_seq_one_letter_code
_entity_poly.pdbx_strand_id
1 'polypeptide(L)'
;MDYPKTYRCPIAQQIVHKIVYENQNKAEFIQYVHAQIQEMKDKKGTHKYFAVHTDRSFTQIGFDDLFIIEIAQCFRDFPNLAQFRISVEEKQYVNLESGFILINPDDEVKEALSSILTSYTVHPIMYDFLRDYTALIMHGINVNTGIRNKKDSFQIYDPQAAFITKAAPYISSVTLDDAIKQIKFECYETIAAIDTIEVPNYPKLIYENQGKSNTEIIQEYIKYLPYFVSRPALVALSVLRAISKAGTLYDIRSRIFEKKEFYLKANDIVKNGGLLFQEIMKQHKLLRNVEDHPYESLLFINDLLKQKRDIQKVKPDFRNSNHLKNYKQSCLAVINATQNHVPEKTDDLSVASMTNPFSAKLTELHINGELRDFLNVVYSDLVSSGKIHPGKEFEDVINQLESPLLMVAIESTSKLSDKNERNAQYQKIYDILLNS
;
A
#
# COMPACT_ATOMS: atom_id res chain seq x y z
N MET A 1 13.53 -31.10 -0.49
CA MET A 1 13.47 -30.76 -1.92
C MET A 1 14.14 -29.42 -2.05
N ASP A 2 15.21 -29.30 -2.82
CA ASP A 2 16.10 -28.14 -2.73
C ASP A 2 15.59 -26.99 -3.59
N TYR A 3 15.38 -25.84 -2.94
CA TYR A 3 15.05 -24.58 -3.61
C TYR A 3 16.27 -24.10 -4.43
N PRO A 4 16.12 -23.55 -5.65
CA PRO A 4 17.27 -23.10 -6.43
C PRO A 4 18.03 -21.96 -5.74
N LYS A 5 19.36 -22.09 -5.61
CA LYS A 5 20.24 -21.07 -5.02
C LYS A 5 20.36 -19.81 -5.87
N THR A 6 20.21 -19.95 -7.18
CA THR A 6 20.39 -18.88 -8.14
C THR A 6 19.48 -19.06 -9.34
N TYR A 7 19.16 -17.98 -10.04
CA TYR A 7 18.38 -18.04 -11.26
C TYR A 7 18.84 -16.99 -12.27
N ARG A 8 18.89 -17.36 -13.56
CA ARG A 8 19.32 -16.47 -14.65
C ARG A 8 18.18 -15.56 -15.08
N CYS A 9 18.43 -14.25 -15.18
CA CYS A 9 17.44 -13.28 -15.63
C CYS A 9 17.12 -13.47 -17.13
N PRO A 10 15.87 -13.77 -17.53
CA PRO A 10 15.49 -13.87 -18.94
C PRO A 10 15.67 -12.57 -19.73
N ILE A 11 15.45 -11.42 -19.08
CA ILE A 11 15.56 -10.08 -19.69
C ILE A 11 17.03 -9.67 -19.87
N ALA A 12 17.89 -9.97 -18.89
CA ALA A 12 19.32 -9.69 -18.92
C ALA A 12 20.10 -11.01 -18.77
N GLN A 13 20.23 -11.76 -19.88
CA GLN A 13 20.69 -13.16 -19.87
C GLN A 13 22.08 -13.38 -19.26
N GLN A 14 22.93 -12.36 -19.23
CA GLN A 14 24.24 -12.39 -18.59
C GLN A 14 24.17 -12.35 -17.05
N ILE A 15 23.03 -11.98 -16.48
CA ILE A 15 22.82 -11.77 -15.05
C ILE A 15 22.21 -13.01 -14.39
N VAL A 16 22.77 -13.39 -13.24
CA VAL A 16 22.29 -14.49 -12.42
C VAL A 16 22.03 -13.94 -11.01
N HIS A 17 20.76 -13.88 -10.61
CA HIS A 17 20.36 -13.43 -9.29
C HIS A 17 20.49 -14.56 -8.27
N LYS A 18 20.83 -14.21 -7.03
CA LYS A 18 20.80 -15.15 -5.89
C LYS A 18 19.42 -15.15 -5.27
N ILE A 19 18.95 -16.32 -4.83
CA ILE A 19 17.67 -16.43 -4.14
C ILE A 19 17.88 -16.59 -2.64
N VAL A 20 17.33 -15.67 -1.85
CA VAL A 20 17.38 -15.70 -0.39
C VAL A 20 16.06 -16.25 0.12
N TYR A 21 16.10 -17.40 0.75
CA TYR A 21 14.95 -18.05 1.38
C TYR A 21 15.45 -18.82 2.60
N GLU A 22 14.84 -18.57 3.76
CA GLU A 22 15.34 -19.07 5.04
C GLU A 22 16.85 -18.77 5.20
N ASN A 23 17.68 -19.79 5.48
CA ASN A 23 19.12 -19.63 5.63
C ASN A 23 19.90 -19.58 4.29
N GLN A 24 19.25 -19.89 3.17
CA GLN A 24 19.92 -19.93 1.87
C GLN A 24 20.34 -18.52 1.44
N ASN A 25 21.64 -18.35 1.11
CA ASN A 25 22.24 -17.09 0.66
C ASN A 25 22.05 -15.88 1.60
N LYS A 26 21.48 -16.06 2.80
CA LYS A 26 21.23 -15.01 3.79
C LYS A 26 22.51 -14.28 4.18
N ALA A 27 23.55 -15.04 4.57
CA ALA A 27 24.84 -14.48 4.95
C ALA A 27 25.49 -13.69 3.81
N GLU A 28 25.34 -14.15 2.58
CA GLU A 28 25.91 -13.51 1.39
C GLU A 28 25.18 -12.21 1.03
N PHE A 29 23.86 -12.16 1.24
CA PHE A 29 23.09 -10.93 1.11
C PHE A 29 23.50 -9.89 2.15
N ILE A 30 23.61 -10.28 3.42
CA ILE A 30 24.04 -9.38 4.50
C ILE A 30 25.46 -8.87 4.25
N GLN A 31 26.38 -9.75 3.86
CA GLN A 31 27.75 -9.37 3.50
C GLN A 31 27.79 -8.43 2.29
N TYR A 32 26.97 -8.69 1.26
CA TYR A 32 26.84 -7.79 0.11
C TYR A 32 26.40 -6.40 0.58
N VAL A 33 25.33 -6.31 1.37
CA VAL A 33 24.84 -5.03 1.92
C VAL A 33 25.93 -4.29 2.70
N HIS A 34 26.63 -4.98 3.60
CA HIS A 34 27.72 -4.38 4.36
C HIS A 34 28.85 -3.85 3.46
N ALA A 35 29.24 -4.61 2.44
CA ALA A 35 30.25 -4.19 1.48
C ALA A 35 29.79 -2.95 0.68
N GLN A 36 28.52 -2.92 0.26
CA GLN A 36 27.96 -1.77 -0.46
C GLN A 36 27.98 -0.50 0.41
N ILE A 37 27.58 -0.62 1.68
CA ILE A 37 27.60 0.48 2.66
C ILE A 37 29.02 0.95 2.95
N GLN A 38 29.96 0.02 3.12
CA GLN A 38 31.35 0.35 3.38
C GLN A 38 31.97 1.10 2.20
N GLU A 39 31.73 0.66 0.97
CA GLU A 39 32.21 1.36 -0.22
C GLU A 39 31.67 2.80 -0.29
N MET A 40 30.41 3.03 0.06
CA MET A 40 29.82 4.38 0.09
C MET A 40 30.44 5.27 1.17
N LYS A 41 30.87 4.71 2.30
CA LYS A 41 31.59 5.44 3.35
C LYS A 41 33.00 5.82 2.91
N ASP A 42 33.70 4.89 2.25
CA ASP A 42 35.10 5.07 1.84
C ASP A 42 35.22 6.03 0.65
N LYS A 43 34.28 5.97 -0.30
CA LYS A 43 34.26 6.81 -1.49
C LYS A 43 33.21 7.92 -1.38
N LYS A 44 33.57 9.02 -0.70
CA LYS A 44 32.71 10.21 -0.57
C LYS A 44 32.16 10.66 -1.92
N GLY A 45 30.84 10.86 -2.00
CA GLY A 45 30.15 11.32 -3.21
C GLY A 45 29.72 10.22 -4.18
N THR A 46 29.95 8.94 -3.85
CA THR A 46 29.49 7.82 -4.68
C THR A 46 27.98 7.64 -4.53
N HIS A 47 27.25 7.89 -5.62
CA HIS A 47 25.83 7.61 -5.71
C HIS A 47 25.60 6.22 -6.31
N LYS A 48 24.68 5.45 -5.75
CA LYS A 48 24.31 4.12 -6.24
C LYS A 48 22.82 4.04 -6.53
N TYR A 49 22.46 3.39 -7.62
CA TYR A 49 21.08 3.18 -8.02
C TYR A 49 20.70 1.72 -7.84
N PHE A 50 19.55 1.46 -7.24
CA PHE A 50 19.04 0.12 -7.01
C PHE A 50 17.65 -0.01 -7.60
N ALA A 51 17.46 -0.92 -8.55
CA ALA A 51 16.13 -1.33 -8.97
C ALA A 51 15.51 -2.18 -7.86
N VAL A 52 14.38 -1.73 -7.33
CA VAL A 52 13.64 -2.40 -6.26
C VAL A 52 12.21 -2.66 -6.73
N HIS A 53 11.74 -3.87 -6.52
CA HIS A 53 10.36 -4.28 -6.76
C HIS A 53 9.86 -5.13 -5.59
N THR A 54 8.55 -5.09 -5.35
CA THR A 54 7.89 -5.94 -4.38
C THR A 54 6.76 -6.75 -5.01
N ASP A 55 6.61 -7.98 -4.53
CA ASP A 55 5.60 -8.92 -4.98
C ASP A 55 4.93 -9.61 -3.78
N ARG A 56 3.71 -10.08 -4.02
CA ARG A 56 2.75 -10.36 -2.95
C ARG A 56 2.70 -11.84 -2.57
N SER A 57 2.07 -12.11 -1.44
CA SER A 57 1.76 -13.44 -0.95
C SER A 57 0.76 -14.14 -1.87
N PHE A 58 0.98 -15.43 -2.09
CA PHE A 58 0.04 -16.32 -2.77
C PHE A 58 -0.98 -16.91 -1.80
N THR A 59 -1.06 -16.48 -0.53
CA THR A 59 -2.02 -17.05 0.44
C THR A 59 -2.99 -16.04 1.01
N GLN A 60 -2.66 -14.75 0.95
CA GLN A 60 -3.43 -13.70 1.61
C GLN A 60 -3.62 -12.49 0.70
N ILE A 61 -4.72 -11.77 0.97
CA ILE A 61 -5.06 -10.51 0.30
C ILE A 61 -4.90 -9.43 1.35
N GLY A 62 -4.14 -8.38 1.07
CA GLY A 62 -4.14 -7.21 1.95
C GLY A 62 -2.96 -6.28 1.74
N PHE A 63 -2.72 -5.46 2.76
CA PHE A 63 -1.55 -4.58 2.82
C PHE A 63 -0.32 -5.26 3.42
N ASP A 64 -0.55 -6.22 4.30
CA ASP A 64 0.45 -7.05 4.94
C ASP A 64 0.69 -8.31 4.11
N ASP A 65 0.85 -8.17 2.80
CA ASP A 65 1.01 -9.32 1.91
C ASP A 65 2.32 -9.29 1.12
N LEU A 66 3.35 -8.60 1.62
CA LEU A 66 4.68 -8.68 1.02
C LEU A 66 5.25 -10.09 1.20
N PHE A 67 5.67 -10.70 0.11
CA PHE A 67 6.31 -12.01 0.15
C PHE A 67 7.61 -12.06 -0.62
N ILE A 68 7.75 -11.25 -1.67
CA ILE A 68 8.97 -11.18 -2.47
C ILE A 68 9.46 -9.74 -2.56
N ILE A 69 10.77 -9.58 -2.42
CA ILE A 69 11.47 -8.33 -2.71
C ILE A 69 12.58 -8.63 -3.69
N GLU A 70 12.60 -7.95 -4.82
CA GLU A 70 13.68 -8.05 -5.79
C GLU A 70 14.53 -6.79 -5.77
N ILE A 71 15.85 -6.96 -5.63
CA ILE A 71 16.79 -5.85 -5.57
C ILE A 71 18.05 -6.13 -6.37
N ALA A 72 18.43 -5.18 -7.23
CA ALA A 72 19.69 -5.24 -7.96
C ALA A 72 20.25 -3.83 -8.20
N GLN A 73 21.58 -3.69 -8.11
CA GLN A 73 22.24 -2.46 -8.50
C GLN A 73 22.16 -2.27 -10.03
N CYS A 74 21.97 -1.04 -10.47
CA CYS A 74 21.90 -0.67 -11.88
C CYS A 74 22.57 0.67 -12.13
N PHE A 75 22.73 1.03 -13.41
CA PHE A 75 23.23 2.33 -13.86
C PHE A 75 24.60 2.74 -13.32
N ARG A 76 25.49 1.77 -13.04
CA ARG A 76 26.82 2.06 -12.46
C ARG A 76 27.66 2.99 -13.33
N ASP A 77 27.53 2.90 -14.65
CA ASP A 77 28.28 3.73 -15.60
C ASP A 77 27.61 5.08 -15.89
N PHE A 78 26.52 5.40 -15.19
CA PHE A 78 25.73 6.62 -15.38
C PHE A 78 25.85 7.53 -14.14
N PRO A 79 26.98 8.23 -13.95
CA PRO A 79 27.23 9.05 -12.77
C PRO A 79 26.24 10.22 -12.61
N ASN A 80 25.53 10.60 -13.68
CA ASN A 80 24.49 11.63 -13.66
C ASN A 80 23.22 11.15 -14.38
N LEU A 81 22.65 10.05 -13.88
CA LEU A 81 21.41 9.46 -14.42
C LEU A 81 20.26 10.47 -14.52
N ALA A 82 20.22 11.47 -13.63
CA ALA A 82 19.20 12.52 -13.62
C ALA A 82 19.16 13.34 -14.93
N GLN A 83 20.32 13.61 -15.53
CA GLN A 83 20.47 14.40 -16.75
C GLN A 83 20.73 13.56 -18.00
N PHE A 84 20.82 12.24 -17.85
CA PHE A 84 21.03 11.32 -18.96
C PHE A 84 19.92 11.46 -20.02
N ARG A 85 20.31 11.34 -21.29
CA ARG A 85 19.42 11.41 -22.46
C ARG A 85 19.64 10.18 -23.32
N ILE A 86 18.54 9.64 -23.85
CA ILE A 86 18.59 8.51 -24.77
C ILE A 86 19.13 8.97 -26.13
N SER A 87 20.15 8.27 -26.62
CA SER A 87 20.52 8.29 -28.03
C SER A 87 19.77 7.16 -28.75
N VAL A 88 19.11 7.46 -29.86
CA VAL A 88 18.45 6.44 -30.70
C VAL A 88 19.40 5.78 -31.69
N GLU A 89 20.61 6.34 -31.85
CA GLU A 89 21.65 5.84 -32.76
C GLU A 89 22.53 4.77 -32.09
N GLU A 90 22.55 4.76 -30.76
CA GLU A 90 23.34 3.83 -29.96
C GLU A 90 22.44 2.84 -29.23
N LYS A 91 22.91 1.61 -29.13
CA LYS A 91 22.25 0.59 -28.33
C LYS A 91 22.34 0.94 -26.84
N GLN A 92 21.19 1.14 -26.21
CA GLN A 92 21.08 1.54 -24.81
C GLN A 92 21.19 0.33 -23.87
N TYR A 93 21.55 0.57 -22.61
CA TYR A 93 21.65 -0.48 -21.59
C TYR A 93 21.41 0.10 -20.21
N VAL A 94 21.07 -0.76 -19.25
CA VAL A 94 20.89 -0.35 -17.84
C VAL A 94 22.06 -0.72 -16.94
N ASN A 95 23.03 -1.48 -17.46
CA ASN A 95 24.14 -2.08 -16.71
C ASN A 95 23.67 -2.68 -15.37
N LEU A 96 22.73 -3.62 -15.46
CA LEU A 96 22.19 -4.34 -14.31
C LEU A 96 23.24 -5.30 -13.76
N GLU A 97 23.44 -5.32 -12.45
CA GLU A 97 24.29 -6.31 -11.79
C GLU A 97 23.48 -7.51 -11.25
N SER A 98 24.17 -8.60 -10.96
CA SER A 98 23.61 -9.70 -10.18
C SER A 98 23.13 -9.20 -8.83
N GLY A 99 21.82 -9.34 -8.62
CA GLY A 99 21.13 -8.95 -7.39
C GLY A 99 20.57 -10.14 -6.61
N PHE A 100 19.56 -9.85 -5.79
CA PHE A 100 18.93 -10.80 -4.88
C PHE A 100 17.41 -10.80 -5.04
N ILE A 101 16.83 -12.00 -4.95
CA ILE A 101 15.39 -12.24 -4.84
C ILE A 101 15.15 -12.74 -3.42
N LEU A 102 14.56 -11.89 -2.59
CA LEU A 102 14.32 -12.16 -1.18
C LEU A 102 12.90 -12.70 -1.02
N ILE A 103 12.77 -13.92 -0.52
CA ILE A 103 11.48 -14.60 -0.38
C ILE A 103 11.19 -14.78 1.10
N ASN A 104 10.05 -14.24 1.54
CA ASN A 104 9.61 -14.20 2.93
C ASN A 104 10.75 -13.80 3.88
N PRO A 105 11.35 -12.60 3.69
CA PRO A 105 12.55 -12.21 4.42
C PRO A 105 12.29 -12.15 5.93
N ASP A 106 13.22 -12.68 6.72
CA ASP A 106 13.22 -12.55 8.17
C ASP A 106 13.76 -11.18 8.62
N ASP A 107 13.78 -10.96 9.94
CA ASP A 107 14.13 -9.65 10.51
C ASP A 107 15.58 -9.24 10.21
N GLU A 108 16.53 -10.17 10.19
CA GLU A 108 17.93 -9.86 9.82
C GLU A 108 18.05 -9.42 8.36
N VAL A 109 17.34 -10.08 7.44
CA VAL A 109 17.30 -9.69 6.03
C VAL A 109 16.61 -8.33 5.86
N LYS A 110 15.52 -8.07 6.60
CA LYS A 110 14.82 -6.77 6.60
C LYS A 110 15.68 -5.64 7.14
N GLU A 111 16.43 -5.89 8.22
CA GLU A 111 17.37 -4.93 8.81
C GLU A 111 18.50 -4.59 7.85
N ALA A 112 19.11 -5.61 7.22
CA ALA A 112 20.12 -5.40 6.20
C ALA A 112 19.56 -4.59 5.02
N LEU A 113 18.38 -4.94 4.50
CA LEU A 113 17.75 -4.19 3.43
C LEU A 113 17.45 -2.73 3.84
N SER A 114 16.95 -2.51 5.05
CA SER A 114 16.75 -1.16 5.60
C SER A 114 18.05 -0.36 5.65
N SER A 115 19.15 -0.98 6.05
CA SER A 115 20.44 -0.29 6.20
C SER A 115 20.98 0.27 4.87
N ILE A 116 20.76 -0.44 3.76
CA ILE A 116 21.16 0.07 2.43
C ILE A 116 20.15 1.09 1.89
N LEU A 117 18.84 0.84 2.02
CA LEU A 117 17.80 1.73 1.51
C LEU A 117 17.63 3.02 2.31
N THR A 118 18.21 3.11 3.51
CA THR A 118 18.23 4.34 4.31
C THR A 118 19.43 5.25 4.04
N SER A 119 20.42 4.77 3.29
CA SER A 119 21.61 5.56 2.93
C SER A 119 21.27 6.78 2.08
N TYR A 120 21.84 7.94 2.40
CA TYR A 120 21.62 9.19 1.65
C TYR A 120 22.24 9.23 0.25
N THR A 121 23.09 8.27 -0.08
CA THR A 121 23.73 8.16 -1.40
C THR A 121 23.17 7.01 -2.23
N VAL A 122 22.18 6.30 -1.70
CA VAL A 122 21.41 5.27 -2.42
C VAL A 122 20.15 5.90 -2.98
N HIS A 123 19.90 5.63 -4.26
CA HIS A 123 18.72 6.05 -4.99
C HIS A 123 17.91 4.83 -5.40
N PRO A 124 16.89 4.42 -4.60
CA PRO A 124 16.00 3.34 -4.98
C PRO A 124 15.18 3.76 -6.21
N ILE A 125 15.09 2.88 -7.19
CA ILE A 125 14.25 3.02 -8.37
C ILE A 125 13.10 2.05 -8.20
N MET A 126 11.88 2.57 -8.12
CA MET A 126 10.66 1.80 -7.96
C MET A 126 9.67 2.27 -9.01
N TYR A 127 9.21 1.37 -9.90
CA TYR A 127 8.35 1.78 -11.00
C TYR A 127 7.05 2.39 -10.49
N ASP A 128 6.46 1.84 -9.44
CA ASP A 128 5.35 2.48 -8.73
C ASP A 128 5.74 2.63 -7.27
N PHE A 129 6.52 3.69 -6.98
CA PHE A 129 7.12 3.83 -5.65
C PHE A 129 6.09 3.79 -4.54
N LEU A 130 4.85 4.22 -4.78
CA LEU A 130 3.79 4.18 -3.79
C LEU A 130 3.54 2.74 -3.35
N ARG A 131 3.24 1.84 -4.28
CA ARG A 131 3.03 0.42 -3.98
C ARG A 131 4.26 -0.18 -3.29
N ASP A 132 5.43 -0.01 -3.90
CA ASP A 132 6.67 -0.66 -3.44
C ASP A 132 7.09 -0.15 -2.05
N TYR A 133 7.12 1.16 -1.85
CA TYR A 133 7.46 1.79 -0.57
C TYR A 133 6.50 1.38 0.55
N THR A 134 5.20 1.34 0.27
CA THR A 134 4.19 0.99 1.29
C THR A 134 4.36 -0.43 1.75
N ALA A 135 4.53 -1.36 0.80
CA ALA A 135 4.78 -2.76 1.12
C ALA A 135 6.01 -2.91 2.01
N LEU A 136 7.12 -2.22 1.70
CA LEU A 136 8.35 -2.26 2.50
C LEU A 136 8.14 -1.71 3.91
N ILE A 137 7.58 -0.51 4.05
CA ILE A 137 7.42 0.16 5.36
C ILE A 137 6.49 -0.61 6.27
N MET A 138 5.40 -1.17 5.73
CA MET A 138 4.46 -1.98 6.52
C MET A 138 5.08 -3.26 7.06
N HIS A 139 6.13 -3.77 6.42
CA HIS A 139 6.86 -4.95 6.88
C HIS A 139 8.16 -4.58 7.62
N GLY A 140 8.24 -3.36 8.16
CA GLY A 140 9.36 -2.90 8.99
C GLY A 140 10.64 -2.56 8.22
N ILE A 141 10.58 -2.45 6.90
CA ILE A 141 11.75 -2.12 6.06
C ILE A 141 11.77 -0.62 5.79
N ASN A 142 12.76 0.06 6.37
CA ASN A 142 12.89 1.51 6.26
C ASN A 142 13.51 1.93 4.91
N VAL A 143 12.98 3.00 4.32
CA VAL A 143 13.48 3.57 3.07
C VAL A 143 13.64 5.08 3.23
N ASN A 144 14.80 5.62 2.85
CA ASN A 144 15.04 7.04 2.89
C ASN A 144 14.35 7.74 1.71
N THR A 145 13.33 8.54 2.01
CA THR A 145 12.61 9.34 1.00
C THR A 145 13.16 10.77 0.88
N GLY A 146 14.31 11.06 1.48
CA GLY A 146 14.87 12.39 1.58
C GLY A 146 14.27 13.24 2.70
N ILE A 147 14.71 14.50 2.75
CA ILE A 147 14.27 15.50 3.74
C ILE A 147 12.91 16.09 3.30
N ARG A 148 11.91 15.99 4.17
CA ARG A 148 10.50 16.40 3.94
C ARG A 148 10.33 17.80 3.34
N ASN A 149 11.21 18.74 3.68
CA ASN A 149 11.10 20.15 3.28
C ASN A 149 12.13 20.59 2.22
N LYS A 150 12.89 19.66 1.62
CA LYS A 150 13.86 19.97 0.58
C LYS A 150 13.51 19.20 -0.69
N LYS A 151 12.95 19.90 -1.68
CA LYS A 151 12.60 19.34 -2.99
C LYS A 151 13.76 18.57 -3.61
N ASP A 152 14.99 19.07 -3.42
CA ASP A 152 16.19 18.46 -3.98
C ASP A 152 16.73 17.24 -3.22
N SER A 153 16.10 16.84 -2.13
CA SER A 153 16.57 15.75 -1.28
C SER A 153 15.87 14.41 -1.52
N PHE A 154 14.82 14.37 -2.35
CA PHE A 154 14.09 13.13 -2.66
C PHE A 154 15.03 12.13 -3.34
N GLN A 155 15.17 10.94 -2.74
CA GLN A 155 16.13 9.90 -3.16
C GLN A 155 15.49 8.82 -4.07
N ILE A 156 14.17 8.69 -4.06
CA ILE A 156 13.49 7.64 -4.81
C ILE A 156 13.25 8.11 -6.24
N TYR A 157 13.52 7.26 -7.23
CA TYR A 157 13.09 7.46 -8.61
C TYR A 157 11.82 6.67 -8.88
N ASP A 158 10.82 7.36 -9.43
CA ASP A 158 9.56 6.80 -9.90
C ASP A 158 9.38 7.05 -11.40
N PRO A 159 9.81 6.11 -12.26
CA PRO A 159 9.63 6.21 -13.70
C PRO A 159 8.16 6.23 -14.17
N GLN A 160 7.20 5.71 -13.39
CA GLN A 160 5.77 5.77 -13.74
C GLN A 160 5.26 7.22 -13.76
N ALA A 161 5.91 8.15 -13.05
CA ALA A 161 5.58 9.58 -13.09
C ALA A 161 5.65 10.20 -14.49
N ALA A 162 6.44 9.61 -15.41
CA ALA A 162 6.49 10.04 -16.81
C ALA A 162 5.14 9.83 -17.55
N PHE A 163 4.26 8.98 -17.03
CA PHE A 163 2.99 8.59 -17.65
C PHE A 163 1.77 9.30 -17.05
N ILE A 164 1.95 10.09 -16.01
CA ILE A 164 0.87 10.82 -15.35
C ILE A 164 0.54 12.08 -16.15
N THR A 165 -0.74 12.30 -16.44
CA THR A 165 -1.26 13.54 -17.05
C THR A 165 -1.72 14.51 -15.95
N LYS A 166 -1.75 15.82 -16.25
CA LYS A 166 -2.02 16.89 -15.26
C LYS A 166 -3.44 16.89 -14.65
N ALA A 167 -4.32 15.95 -15.01
CA ALA A 167 -5.73 15.97 -14.63
C ALA A 167 -6.15 14.68 -13.88
N ALA A 168 -5.93 14.66 -12.56
CA ALA A 168 -6.49 13.74 -11.54
C ALA A 168 -6.21 12.22 -11.64
N PRO A 169 -6.34 11.50 -10.50
CA PRO A 169 -5.32 11.40 -9.46
C PRO A 169 -3.97 10.87 -10.02
N TYR A 170 -2.85 11.11 -9.33
CA TYR A 170 -1.47 10.78 -9.75
C TYR A 170 -1.18 9.26 -9.80
N ILE A 171 -2.00 8.52 -10.55
CA ILE A 171 -2.01 7.07 -10.69
C ILE A 171 -1.99 6.79 -12.19
N SER A 172 -0.97 6.09 -12.65
CA SER A 172 -0.94 5.63 -14.04
C SER A 172 -1.61 4.27 -14.16
N SER A 173 -2.40 4.07 -15.21
CA SER A 173 -2.86 2.74 -15.61
C SER A 173 -1.80 1.94 -16.37
N VAL A 174 -0.66 2.56 -16.73
CA VAL A 174 0.40 1.92 -17.50
C VAL A 174 1.21 1.01 -16.57
N THR A 175 1.11 -0.30 -16.80
CA THR A 175 1.89 -1.29 -16.05
C THR A 175 3.37 -1.22 -16.39
N LEU A 176 4.21 -1.81 -15.55
CA LEU A 176 5.65 -1.90 -15.81
C LEU A 176 5.92 -2.55 -17.17
N ASP A 177 5.34 -3.72 -17.40
CA ASP A 177 5.49 -4.48 -18.64
C ASP A 177 5.02 -3.68 -19.86
N ASP A 178 3.87 -2.99 -19.77
CA ASP A 178 3.36 -2.13 -20.85
C ASP A 178 4.31 -0.97 -21.15
N ALA A 179 4.91 -0.37 -20.13
CA ALA A 179 5.89 0.70 -20.31
C ALA A 179 7.13 0.18 -21.06
N ILE A 180 7.65 -0.99 -20.69
CA ILE A 180 8.86 -1.55 -21.31
C ILE A 180 8.59 -1.98 -22.75
N LYS A 181 7.45 -2.62 -23.03
CA LYS A 181 7.08 -3.02 -24.40
C LYS A 181 6.95 -1.84 -25.38
N GLN A 182 6.82 -0.60 -24.87
CA GLN A 182 6.77 0.60 -25.69
C GLN A 182 8.14 1.24 -25.98
N ILE A 183 9.24 0.64 -25.55
CA ILE A 183 10.59 1.09 -25.91
C ILE A 183 10.79 0.88 -27.41
N LYS A 184 11.17 1.96 -28.12
CA LYS A 184 11.33 1.98 -29.60
C LYS A 184 12.79 2.09 -30.05
N PHE A 185 13.73 2.12 -29.12
CA PHE A 185 15.16 2.16 -29.38
C PHE A 185 15.80 0.83 -28.97
N GLU A 186 16.94 0.51 -29.54
CA GLU A 186 17.61 -0.75 -29.26
C GLU A 186 18.16 -0.79 -27.83
N CYS A 187 17.98 -1.92 -27.16
CA CYS A 187 18.54 -2.19 -25.83
C CYS A 187 19.38 -3.47 -25.85
N TYR A 188 20.40 -3.57 -25.00
CA TYR A 188 21.15 -4.81 -24.78
C TYR A 188 20.31 -5.91 -24.13
N GLU A 189 19.32 -5.51 -23.34
CA GLU A 189 18.35 -6.38 -22.69
C GLU A 189 17.32 -6.92 -23.70
N THR A 190 16.88 -8.17 -23.47
CA THR A 190 15.96 -8.89 -24.35
C THR A 190 14.51 -8.56 -24.00
N ILE A 191 14.02 -7.38 -24.40
CA ILE A 191 12.65 -6.90 -24.11
C ILE A 191 11.57 -7.90 -24.57
N ALA A 192 11.77 -8.56 -25.71
CA ALA A 192 10.82 -9.54 -26.24
C ALA A 192 10.60 -10.76 -25.31
N ALA A 193 11.53 -11.04 -24.39
CA ALA A 193 11.37 -12.14 -23.43
C ALA A 193 10.23 -11.87 -22.41
N ILE A 194 9.71 -10.65 -22.31
CA ILE A 194 8.50 -10.37 -21.51
C ILE A 194 7.32 -11.21 -21.99
N ASP A 195 7.19 -11.45 -23.30
CA ASP A 195 6.05 -12.19 -23.86
C ASP A 195 6.10 -13.70 -23.58
N THR A 196 7.24 -14.23 -23.16
CA THR A 196 7.43 -15.66 -22.87
C THR A 196 7.46 -15.97 -21.37
N ILE A 197 7.51 -14.95 -20.51
CA ILE A 197 7.49 -15.10 -19.05
C ILE A 197 6.04 -15.28 -18.59
N GLU A 198 5.78 -16.37 -17.86
CA GLU A 198 4.48 -16.57 -17.21
C GLU A 198 4.28 -15.56 -16.07
N VAL A 199 3.17 -14.83 -16.11
CA VAL A 199 2.81 -13.83 -15.09
C VAL A 199 1.92 -14.48 -14.02
N PRO A 200 2.24 -14.34 -12.72
CA PRO A 200 1.40 -14.87 -11.65
C PRO A 200 -0.02 -14.34 -11.73
N ASN A 201 -1.00 -15.24 -11.79
CA ASN A 201 -2.41 -14.88 -11.62
C ASN A 201 -2.72 -14.82 -10.12
N TYR A 202 -2.33 -13.73 -9.48
CA TYR A 202 -2.47 -13.53 -8.03
C TYR A 202 -3.86 -13.90 -7.48
N PRO A 203 -5.00 -13.45 -8.05
CA PRO A 203 -6.32 -13.85 -7.54
C PRO A 203 -6.53 -15.36 -7.51
N LYS A 204 -6.14 -16.06 -8.58
CA LYS A 204 -6.26 -17.51 -8.69
C LYS A 204 -5.34 -18.20 -7.69
N LEU A 205 -4.07 -17.80 -7.66
CA LEU A 205 -3.05 -18.39 -6.79
C LEU A 205 -3.40 -18.19 -5.31
N ILE A 206 -3.87 -17.00 -4.94
CA ILE A 206 -4.34 -16.71 -3.59
C ILE A 206 -5.47 -17.67 -3.21
N TYR A 207 -6.51 -17.75 -4.03
CA TYR A 207 -7.65 -18.63 -3.77
C TYR A 207 -7.24 -20.11 -3.60
N GLU A 208 -6.39 -20.63 -4.49
CA GLU A 208 -5.97 -22.03 -4.49
C GLU A 208 -5.04 -22.40 -3.32
N ASN A 209 -4.48 -21.41 -2.65
CA ASN A 209 -3.50 -21.60 -1.57
C ASN A 209 -3.94 -20.99 -0.23
N GLN A 210 -5.18 -20.53 -0.08
CA GLN A 210 -5.70 -20.06 1.21
C GLN A 210 -5.54 -21.13 2.30
N GLY A 211 -5.04 -20.71 3.47
CA GLY A 211 -4.82 -21.59 4.62
C GLY A 211 -3.57 -22.50 4.53
N LYS A 212 -2.82 -22.46 3.42
CA LYS A 212 -1.53 -23.15 3.31
C LYS A 212 -0.43 -22.34 4.00
N SER A 213 0.53 -23.05 4.58
CA SER A 213 1.74 -22.46 5.15
C SER A 213 2.71 -21.95 4.07
N ASN A 214 3.63 -21.06 4.47
CA ASN A 214 4.68 -20.55 3.58
C ASN A 214 5.55 -21.67 2.98
N THR A 215 5.77 -22.75 3.73
CA THR A 215 6.54 -23.92 3.27
C THR A 215 5.78 -24.72 2.20
N GLU A 216 4.44 -24.74 2.24
CA GLU A 216 3.63 -25.48 1.26
C GLU A 216 3.53 -24.74 -0.09
N ILE A 217 3.54 -23.40 -0.07
CA ILE A 217 3.38 -22.58 -1.28
C ILE A 217 4.71 -22.29 -1.98
N ILE A 218 5.84 -22.59 -1.35
CA ILE A 218 7.16 -22.21 -1.86
C ILE A 218 7.43 -22.80 -3.26
N GLN A 219 6.87 -23.98 -3.56
CA GLN A 219 6.99 -24.62 -4.86
C GLN A 219 6.27 -23.83 -5.96
N GLU A 220 5.19 -23.11 -5.65
CA GLU A 220 4.58 -22.23 -6.66
C GLU A 220 5.45 -21.02 -6.96
N TYR A 221 6.08 -20.44 -5.94
CA TYR A 221 7.03 -19.36 -6.16
C TYR A 221 8.21 -19.78 -7.05
N ILE A 222 8.66 -21.03 -6.97
CA ILE A 222 9.69 -21.58 -7.87
C ILE A 222 9.24 -21.53 -9.33
N LYS A 223 7.98 -21.90 -9.63
CA LYS A 223 7.47 -21.90 -11.01
C LYS A 223 7.49 -20.50 -11.63
N TYR A 224 7.25 -19.48 -10.81
CA TYR A 224 7.24 -18.09 -11.21
C TYR A 224 8.61 -17.39 -11.05
N LEU A 225 9.70 -18.11 -10.74
CA LEU A 225 11.04 -17.50 -10.67
C LEU A 225 11.43 -16.69 -11.92
N PRO A 226 11.18 -17.13 -13.18
CA PRO A 226 11.42 -16.30 -14.36
C PRO A 226 10.78 -14.92 -14.28
N TYR A 227 9.60 -14.81 -13.66
CA TYR A 227 8.89 -13.56 -13.47
C TYR A 227 9.60 -12.66 -12.45
N PHE A 228 9.85 -13.16 -11.23
CA PHE A 228 10.46 -12.41 -10.14
C PHE A 228 11.89 -11.94 -10.52
N VAL A 229 12.70 -12.84 -11.08
CA VAL A 229 14.10 -12.52 -11.43
C VAL A 229 14.22 -11.51 -12.57
N SER A 230 13.13 -11.26 -13.29
CA SER A 230 13.07 -10.25 -14.36
C SER A 230 12.70 -8.86 -13.84
N ARG A 231 12.04 -8.76 -12.68
CA ARG A 231 11.48 -7.50 -12.18
C ARG A 231 12.54 -6.39 -12.03
N PRO A 232 13.75 -6.64 -11.47
CA PRO A 232 14.78 -5.59 -11.37
C PRO A 232 15.21 -5.05 -12.73
N ALA A 233 15.35 -5.93 -13.74
CA ALA A 233 15.71 -5.52 -15.10
C ALA A 233 14.63 -4.64 -15.72
N LEU A 234 13.35 -5.01 -15.54
CA LEU A 234 12.24 -4.21 -16.05
C LEU A 234 12.14 -2.86 -15.33
N VAL A 235 12.27 -2.83 -14.00
CA VAL A 235 12.29 -1.58 -13.23
C VAL A 235 13.42 -0.68 -13.70
N ALA A 236 14.63 -1.22 -13.94
CA ALA A 236 15.72 -0.45 -14.51
C ALA A 236 15.39 0.07 -15.93
N LEU A 237 14.88 -0.78 -16.82
CA LEU A 237 14.50 -0.38 -18.19
C LEU A 237 13.42 0.71 -18.21
N SER A 238 12.56 0.75 -17.19
CA SER A 238 11.50 1.74 -17.09
C SER A 238 12.04 3.17 -16.99
N VAL A 239 13.25 3.34 -16.46
CA VAL A 239 13.97 4.63 -16.45
C VAL A 239 14.28 5.08 -17.86
N LEU A 240 14.85 4.22 -18.70
CA LEU A 240 15.16 4.57 -20.09
C LEU A 240 13.88 4.94 -20.85
N ARG A 241 12.80 4.21 -20.60
CA ARG A 241 11.48 4.54 -21.16
C ARG A 241 10.97 5.91 -20.70
N ALA A 242 11.09 6.20 -19.40
CA ALA A 242 10.70 7.48 -18.82
C ALA A 242 11.51 8.64 -19.43
N ILE A 243 12.83 8.48 -19.56
CA ILE A 243 13.72 9.46 -20.21
C ILE A 243 13.31 9.65 -21.68
N SER A 244 13.07 8.59 -22.44
CA SER A 244 12.58 8.70 -23.82
C SER A 244 11.25 9.45 -23.92
N LYS A 245 10.38 9.37 -22.91
CA LYS A 245 9.10 10.07 -22.89
C LYS A 245 9.21 11.52 -22.43
N ALA A 246 10.11 11.82 -21.50
CA ALA A 246 10.17 13.11 -20.81
C ALA A 246 11.40 13.96 -21.16
N GLY A 247 12.37 13.42 -21.89
CA GLY A 247 13.67 14.03 -22.18
C GLY A 247 14.74 13.60 -21.18
N THR A 248 14.52 13.85 -19.89
CA THR A 248 15.41 13.45 -18.80
C THR A 248 14.61 13.03 -17.55
N LEU A 249 15.27 12.40 -16.57
CA LEU A 249 14.64 12.15 -15.27
C LEU A 249 14.42 13.45 -14.47
N TYR A 250 15.27 14.47 -14.69
CA TYR A 250 15.09 15.78 -14.10
C TYR A 250 13.71 16.38 -14.43
N ASP A 251 13.24 16.18 -15.66
CA ASP A 251 11.97 16.75 -16.15
C ASP A 251 10.72 16.14 -15.50
N ILE A 252 10.82 14.92 -14.95
CA ILE A 252 9.72 14.28 -14.22
C ILE A 252 9.80 14.49 -12.71
N ARG A 253 10.87 15.10 -12.20
CA ARG A 253 11.11 15.27 -10.76
C ARG A 253 10.04 16.09 -10.06
N SER A 254 9.50 17.13 -10.72
CA SER A 254 8.39 17.91 -10.18
C SER A 254 7.14 17.05 -9.95
N ARG A 255 6.83 16.15 -10.88
CA ARG A 255 5.70 15.21 -10.78
C ARG A 255 5.90 14.19 -9.67
N ILE A 256 7.13 13.69 -9.54
CA ILE A 256 7.51 12.79 -8.45
C ILE A 256 7.36 13.51 -7.09
N PHE A 257 7.82 14.76 -6.99
CA PHE A 257 7.66 15.56 -5.79
C PHE A 257 6.19 15.86 -5.49
N GLU A 258 5.38 16.21 -6.49
CA GLU A 258 3.93 16.39 -6.34
C GLU A 258 3.26 15.10 -5.87
N LYS A 259 3.62 13.94 -6.45
CA LYS A 259 3.17 12.62 -5.99
C LYS A 259 3.59 12.38 -4.53
N LYS A 260 4.86 12.62 -4.18
CA LYS A 260 5.36 12.53 -2.79
C LYS A 260 4.56 13.42 -1.83
N GLU A 261 4.39 14.69 -2.15
CA GLU A 261 3.69 15.66 -1.31
C GLU A 261 2.22 15.29 -1.15
N PHE A 262 1.58 14.85 -2.23
CA PHE A 262 0.19 14.43 -2.24
C PHE A 262 -0.05 13.19 -1.37
N TYR A 263 0.89 12.22 -1.37
CA TYR A 263 0.69 10.93 -0.72
C TYR A 263 1.42 10.75 0.63
N LEU A 264 2.51 11.47 0.89
CA LEU A 264 3.33 11.31 2.10
C LEU A 264 3.22 12.48 3.11
N LYS A 265 2.51 13.57 2.81
CA LYS A 265 2.26 14.65 3.80
C LYS A 265 0.90 14.53 4.47
N ALA A 266 0.94 14.21 5.77
CA ALA A 266 -0.24 14.10 6.65
C ALA A 266 -1.06 15.39 6.87
N ASN A 267 -0.57 16.57 6.50
CA ASN A 267 -1.19 17.86 6.91
C ASN A 267 -2.06 18.53 5.84
N ASP A 268 -2.30 17.89 4.69
CA ASP A 268 -3.18 18.43 3.64
C ASP A 268 -4.16 17.38 3.09
N ILE A 269 -4.42 16.35 3.90
CA ILE A 269 -5.34 15.23 3.63
C ILE A 269 -6.74 15.77 3.23
N VAL A 270 -7.17 16.90 3.79
CA VAL A 270 -8.50 17.48 3.52
C VAL A 270 -8.61 18.08 2.11
N LYS A 271 -7.51 18.59 1.52
CA LYS A 271 -7.54 19.31 0.22
C LYS A 271 -7.09 18.46 -0.94
N ASN A 272 -6.10 17.59 -0.72
CA ASN A 272 -5.56 16.67 -1.71
C ASN A 272 -6.21 15.29 -1.64
N GLY A 273 -6.67 14.88 -0.46
CA GLY A 273 -7.54 13.72 -0.31
C GLY A 273 -8.81 13.84 -1.13
N GLY A 274 -9.39 15.02 -1.38
CA GLY A 274 -10.68 15.18 -2.07
C GLY A 274 -10.86 14.45 -3.42
N LEU A 275 -9.83 14.32 -4.26
CA LEU A 275 -9.91 13.54 -5.52
C LEU A 275 -9.69 12.04 -5.29
N LEU A 276 -8.84 11.68 -4.32
CA LEU A 276 -8.67 10.32 -3.83
C LEU A 276 -9.94 9.80 -3.17
N PHE A 277 -10.55 10.67 -2.38
CA PHE A 277 -11.79 10.55 -1.65
C PHE A 277 -12.95 10.46 -2.63
N GLN A 278 -12.98 11.20 -3.74
CA GLN A 278 -13.99 11.01 -4.79
C GLN A 278 -13.90 9.63 -5.47
N GLU A 279 -12.68 9.13 -5.72
CA GLU A 279 -12.49 7.81 -6.34
C GLU A 279 -12.71 6.66 -5.36
N ILE A 280 -12.38 6.87 -4.08
CA ILE A 280 -12.71 5.99 -2.97
C ILE A 280 -14.21 6.05 -2.65
N MET A 281 -14.86 7.21 -2.72
CA MET A 281 -16.29 7.39 -2.44
C MET A 281 -17.17 6.64 -3.43
N LYS A 282 -16.72 6.52 -4.70
CA LYS A 282 -17.33 5.62 -5.70
C LYS A 282 -17.33 4.14 -5.26
N GLN A 283 -16.49 3.76 -4.29
CA GLN A 283 -16.31 2.41 -3.77
C GLN A 283 -16.43 2.32 -2.23
N HIS A 284 -16.93 3.37 -1.54
CA HIS A 284 -16.88 3.51 -0.06
C HIS A 284 -17.61 2.40 0.71
N LYS A 285 -18.46 1.65 0.02
CA LYS A 285 -19.21 0.53 0.60
C LYS A 285 -18.31 -0.67 0.99
N LEU A 286 -17.00 -0.60 0.68
CA LEU A 286 -16.05 -1.69 0.84
C LEU A 286 -15.00 -1.45 1.96
N LEU A 287 -14.96 -0.27 2.59
CA LEU A 287 -13.91 0.09 3.55
C LEU A 287 -14.42 0.97 4.72
N ARG A 288 -13.75 0.88 5.88
CA ARG A 288 -13.91 1.78 7.04
C ARG A 288 -12.62 2.56 7.30
N ASN A 289 -12.70 3.72 7.94
CA ASN A 289 -11.59 4.62 8.31
C ASN A 289 -10.78 5.15 7.11
N VAL A 290 -11.46 5.37 5.99
CA VAL A 290 -10.89 5.96 4.78
C VAL A 290 -10.30 7.35 5.05
N GLU A 291 -10.86 8.09 6.00
CA GLU A 291 -10.43 9.44 6.35
C GLU A 291 -9.07 9.44 7.07
N ASP A 292 -8.78 8.39 7.85
CA ASP A 292 -7.54 8.22 8.62
C ASP A 292 -6.43 7.55 7.80
N HIS A 293 -6.82 6.68 6.86
CA HIS A 293 -5.91 5.91 5.99
C HIS A 293 -6.35 5.96 4.51
N PRO A 294 -6.45 7.17 3.90
CA PRO A 294 -7.01 7.35 2.55
C PRO A 294 -6.14 6.73 1.47
N TYR A 295 -4.86 6.54 1.75
CA TYR A 295 -3.89 6.06 0.80
C TYR A 295 -3.89 4.52 0.74
N GLU A 296 -3.87 3.87 1.90
CA GLU A 296 -4.09 2.45 2.06
C GLU A 296 -5.48 2.12 1.50
N SER A 297 -6.52 2.85 1.88
CA SER A 297 -7.87 2.64 1.35
C SER A 297 -7.96 2.69 -0.19
N LEU A 298 -7.23 3.62 -0.82
CA LEU A 298 -7.17 3.70 -2.28
C LEU A 298 -6.41 2.54 -2.90
N LEU A 299 -5.25 2.16 -2.35
CA LEU A 299 -4.48 1.01 -2.82
C LEU A 299 -5.30 -0.27 -2.71
N PHE A 300 -6.10 -0.42 -1.64
CA PHE A 300 -7.01 -1.55 -1.44
C PHE A 300 -8.08 -1.57 -2.52
N ILE A 301 -8.71 -0.42 -2.78
CA ILE A 301 -9.76 -0.29 -3.77
C ILE A 301 -9.21 -0.51 -5.18
N ASN A 302 -8.04 0.03 -5.52
CA ASN A 302 -7.41 -0.20 -6.82
C ASN A 302 -7.04 -1.66 -7.00
N ASP A 303 -6.54 -2.31 -5.95
CA ASP A 303 -6.27 -3.74 -5.95
C ASP A 303 -7.56 -4.55 -6.11
N LEU A 304 -8.60 -4.28 -5.34
CA LEU A 304 -9.93 -4.90 -5.49
C LEU A 304 -10.54 -4.66 -6.88
N LEU A 305 -10.36 -3.48 -7.47
CA LEU A 305 -10.87 -3.14 -8.81
C LEU A 305 -10.05 -3.83 -9.91
N LYS A 306 -8.74 -3.94 -9.75
CA LYS A 306 -7.86 -4.72 -10.62
C LYS A 306 -8.23 -6.19 -10.55
N GLN A 307 -8.37 -6.75 -9.35
CA GLN A 307 -8.84 -8.11 -9.13
C GLN A 307 -10.24 -8.34 -9.72
N LYS A 308 -11.19 -7.41 -9.53
CA LYS A 308 -12.52 -7.49 -10.17
C LYS A 308 -12.43 -7.52 -11.69
N ARG A 309 -11.59 -6.67 -12.29
CA ARG A 309 -11.36 -6.68 -13.75
C ARG A 309 -10.68 -7.96 -14.21
N ASP A 310 -9.73 -8.49 -13.45
CA ASP A 310 -9.00 -9.70 -13.79
C ASP A 310 -9.87 -10.95 -13.66
N ILE A 311 -10.73 -11.02 -12.64
CA ILE A 311 -11.80 -12.02 -12.51
C ILE A 311 -12.77 -11.95 -13.69
N GLN A 312 -13.10 -10.76 -14.19
CA GLN A 312 -13.96 -10.58 -15.35
C GLN A 312 -13.31 -11.00 -16.68
N LYS A 313 -11.98 -11.07 -16.76
CA LYS A 313 -11.22 -11.50 -17.94
C LYS A 313 -11.10 -13.03 -18.05
N VAL A 314 -11.24 -13.75 -16.94
CA VAL A 314 -11.28 -15.22 -16.92
C VAL A 314 -12.68 -15.64 -17.39
N LYS A 315 -12.79 -16.05 -18.67
CA LYS A 315 -13.93 -16.56 -19.47
C LYS A 315 -15.34 -16.71 -18.81
N PRO A 316 -16.44 -16.52 -19.59
CA PRO A 316 -17.82 -16.40 -19.11
C PRO A 316 -18.32 -17.48 -18.12
N ASP A 317 -17.80 -18.71 -18.18
CA ASP A 317 -18.19 -19.79 -17.29
C ASP A 317 -17.70 -19.64 -15.84
N PHE A 318 -16.71 -18.78 -15.58
CA PHE A 318 -16.24 -18.52 -14.21
C PHE A 318 -17.21 -17.64 -13.42
N ARG A 319 -18.07 -16.83 -14.09
CA ARG A 319 -19.07 -15.96 -13.42
C ARG A 319 -20.07 -16.72 -12.55
N ASN A 320 -20.31 -17.99 -12.88
CA ASN A 320 -21.35 -18.82 -12.24
C ASN A 320 -20.78 -20.02 -11.48
N SER A 321 -19.46 -20.18 -11.41
CA SER A 321 -18.86 -21.28 -10.68
C SER A 321 -19.11 -21.11 -9.18
N ASN A 322 -19.42 -22.20 -8.47
CA ASN A 322 -19.47 -22.20 -7.01
C ASN A 322 -18.14 -21.70 -6.40
N HIS A 323 -17.04 -21.86 -7.14
CA HIS A 323 -15.73 -21.34 -6.78
C HIS A 323 -15.66 -19.81 -6.73
N LEU A 324 -16.27 -19.08 -7.70
CA LEU A 324 -16.33 -17.62 -7.64
C LEU A 324 -17.28 -17.13 -6.52
N LYS A 325 -18.37 -17.86 -6.26
CA LYS A 325 -19.24 -17.57 -5.11
C LYS A 325 -18.50 -17.74 -3.78
N ASN A 326 -17.71 -18.79 -3.64
CA ASN A 326 -16.93 -19.07 -2.43
C ASN A 326 -15.76 -18.08 -2.27
N TYR A 327 -15.07 -17.71 -3.35
CA TYR A 327 -14.05 -16.66 -3.35
C TYR A 327 -14.65 -15.30 -2.97
N LYS A 328 -15.78 -14.93 -3.60
CA LYS A 328 -16.51 -13.71 -3.24
C LYS A 328 -16.99 -13.75 -1.79
N GLN A 329 -17.45 -14.89 -1.29
CA GLN A 329 -17.80 -15.09 0.12
C GLN A 329 -16.59 -15.01 1.04
N SER A 330 -15.41 -15.45 0.62
CA SER A 330 -14.19 -15.38 1.43
C SER A 330 -13.64 -13.95 1.48
N CYS A 331 -13.62 -13.23 0.35
CA CYS A 331 -13.31 -11.80 0.36
C CYS A 331 -14.33 -11.01 1.16
N LEU A 332 -15.63 -11.32 1.02
CA LEU A 332 -16.68 -10.75 1.86
C LEU A 332 -16.54 -11.17 3.33
N ALA A 333 -16.04 -12.36 3.64
CA ALA A 333 -15.81 -12.82 5.00
C ALA A 333 -14.57 -12.18 5.61
N VAL A 334 -13.54 -11.81 4.85
CA VAL A 334 -12.40 -10.99 5.32
C VAL A 334 -12.85 -9.55 5.54
N ILE A 335 -13.65 -9.01 4.62
CA ILE A 335 -14.33 -7.71 4.76
C ILE A 335 -15.33 -7.72 5.94
N ASN A 336 -15.99 -8.86 6.20
CA ASN A 336 -16.98 -9.02 7.27
C ASN A 336 -16.37 -9.54 8.58
N ALA A 337 -15.19 -10.15 8.61
CA ALA A 337 -14.47 -10.50 9.83
C ALA A 337 -13.89 -9.25 10.49
N THR A 338 -13.59 -8.22 9.69
CA THR A 338 -13.43 -6.83 10.15
C THR A 338 -14.76 -6.15 10.48
N GLN A 339 -15.91 -6.74 10.13
CA GLN A 339 -17.25 -6.37 10.64
C GLN A 339 -17.70 -7.21 11.86
N ASN A 340 -17.03 -8.32 12.21
CA ASN A 340 -17.43 -9.19 13.34
C ASN A 340 -16.99 -8.65 14.72
N HIS A 341 -16.50 -7.41 14.78
CA HIS A 341 -16.53 -6.57 15.98
C HIS A 341 -17.60 -5.47 15.91
N VAL A 342 -18.62 -5.67 15.08
CA VAL A 342 -19.87 -4.92 15.12
C VAL A 342 -21.00 -5.93 15.25
N PRO A 343 -21.89 -5.79 16.23
CA PRO A 343 -22.98 -6.72 16.45
C PRO A 343 -23.83 -6.90 15.20
N GLU A 344 -24.42 -8.08 15.07
CA GLU A 344 -25.46 -8.38 14.08
C GLU A 344 -26.46 -7.22 13.96
N LYS A 345 -26.76 -6.87 12.72
CA LYS A 345 -27.90 -6.03 12.38
C LYS A 345 -29.14 -6.64 13.01
N THR A 346 -29.69 -5.97 14.01
CA THR A 346 -31.13 -5.99 14.22
C THR A 346 -31.69 -4.76 13.53
N ASP A 347 -32.58 -5.05 12.60
CA ASP A 347 -33.74 -4.32 12.11
C ASP A 347 -33.93 -2.85 12.52
N ASP A 348 -34.30 -2.09 11.49
CA ASP A 348 -34.96 -0.79 11.52
C ASP A 348 -34.29 0.31 12.34
N LEU A 349 -33.55 1.18 11.65
CA LEU A 349 -33.58 2.62 11.94
C LEU A 349 -33.26 3.39 10.65
N SER A 350 -34.25 4.14 10.21
CA SER A 350 -34.28 5.00 9.04
C SER A 350 -33.03 5.86 8.87
N VAL A 351 -32.61 6.00 7.62
CA VAL A 351 -31.67 7.00 7.12
C VAL A 351 -32.12 8.40 7.55
N ALA A 352 -31.65 8.88 8.70
CA ALA A 352 -31.80 10.27 9.11
C ALA A 352 -30.63 10.69 10.05
N SER A 353 -29.86 11.69 9.59
CA SER A 353 -28.84 12.49 10.29
C SER A 353 -27.42 11.91 10.52
N MET A 354 -26.56 12.02 9.50
CA MET A 354 -25.11 12.23 9.71
C MET A 354 -24.76 13.67 9.35
N THR A 355 -25.10 14.62 10.21
CA THR A 355 -24.97 16.06 9.90
C THR A 355 -24.23 16.90 10.96
N ASN A 356 -23.74 16.33 12.08
CA ASN A 356 -22.88 17.05 13.01
C ASN A 356 -21.95 16.13 13.85
N PRO A 357 -20.87 16.67 14.45
CA PRO A 357 -19.93 15.93 15.31
C PRO A 357 -20.58 15.25 16.52
N PHE A 358 -21.66 15.83 17.05
CA PHE A 358 -22.41 15.29 18.18
C PHE A 358 -23.08 13.93 17.85
N SER A 359 -23.80 13.85 16.73
CA SER A 359 -24.43 12.61 16.26
C SER A 359 -23.42 11.53 15.90
N ALA A 360 -22.23 11.92 15.43
CA ALA A 360 -21.13 10.99 15.23
C ALA A 360 -20.66 10.38 16.55
N LYS A 361 -20.50 11.21 17.60
CA LYS A 361 -20.06 10.75 18.93
C LYS A 361 -21.08 9.84 19.62
N LEU A 362 -22.37 10.14 19.51
CA LEU A 362 -23.45 9.25 19.97
C LEU A 362 -23.39 7.87 19.30
N THR A 363 -22.99 7.83 18.03
CA THR A 363 -22.91 6.60 17.23
C THR A 363 -21.65 5.81 17.54
N GLU A 364 -20.51 6.48 17.70
CA GLU A 364 -19.23 5.91 18.17
C GLU A 364 -19.39 5.23 19.54
N LEU A 365 -20.11 5.88 20.46
CA LEU A 365 -20.35 5.36 21.80
C LEU A 365 -21.52 4.38 21.88
N HIS A 366 -22.10 3.95 20.76
CA HIS A 366 -23.24 3.01 20.71
C HIS A 366 -24.47 3.43 21.54
N ILE A 367 -24.65 4.74 21.76
CA ILE A 367 -25.77 5.29 22.54
C ILE A 367 -27.04 5.23 21.70
N ASN A 368 -28.05 4.54 22.22
CA ASN A 368 -29.34 4.31 21.58
C ASN A 368 -30.48 4.41 22.61
N GLY A 369 -31.72 4.28 22.13
CA GLY A 369 -32.92 4.34 22.97
C GLY A 369 -33.10 5.71 23.62
N GLU A 370 -33.77 5.72 24.77
CA GLU A 370 -34.23 6.95 25.42
C GLU A 370 -33.08 7.87 25.87
N LEU A 371 -31.91 7.29 26.22
CA LEU A 371 -30.71 8.07 26.50
C LEU A 371 -30.26 8.89 25.29
N ARG A 372 -30.33 8.33 24.08
CA ARG A 372 -29.94 9.03 22.85
C ARG A 372 -30.88 10.21 22.59
N ASP A 373 -32.18 9.99 22.74
CA ASP A 373 -33.20 11.01 22.49
C ASP A 373 -33.09 12.16 23.50
N PHE A 374 -32.85 11.82 24.77
CA PHE A 374 -32.59 12.80 25.82
C PHE A 374 -31.37 13.68 25.55
N LEU A 375 -30.23 13.06 25.19
CA LEU A 375 -29.02 13.81 24.86
C LEU A 375 -29.20 14.70 23.63
N ASN A 376 -30.00 14.28 22.63
CA ASN A 376 -30.34 15.12 21.48
C ASN A 376 -31.19 16.35 21.84
N VAL A 377 -32.08 16.23 22.84
CA VAL A 377 -32.85 17.37 23.36
C VAL A 377 -31.91 18.38 24.01
N VAL A 378 -31.05 17.92 24.93
CA VAL A 378 -30.07 18.79 25.61
C VAL A 378 -29.13 19.47 24.62
N TYR A 379 -28.66 18.73 23.62
CA TYR A 379 -27.86 19.29 22.54
C TYR A 379 -28.60 20.38 21.75
N SER A 380 -29.87 20.14 21.40
CA SER A 380 -30.69 21.12 20.67
C SER A 380 -30.89 22.41 21.47
N ASP A 381 -31.04 22.31 22.80
CA ASP A 381 -31.16 23.45 23.70
C ASP A 381 -29.85 24.24 23.81
N LEU A 382 -28.70 23.54 23.88
CA LEU A 382 -27.38 24.18 23.89
C LEU A 382 -27.05 24.86 22.56
N VAL A 383 -27.41 24.25 21.43
CA VAL A 383 -27.28 24.86 20.10
C VAL A 383 -28.13 26.14 20.02
N SER A 384 -29.38 26.07 20.46
CA SER A 384 -30.30 27.21 20.43
C SER A 384 -29.88 28.35 21.36
N SER A 385 -29.18 28.04 22.45
CA SER A 385 -28.65 29.01 23.41
C SER A 385 -27.23 29.50 23.08
N GLY A 386 -26.61 29.01 22.01
CA GLY A 386 -25.27 29.41 21.56
C GLY A 386 -24.13 28.98 22.49
N LYS A 387 -24.36 27.95 23.31
CA LYS A 387 -23.41 27.46 24.33
C LYS A 387 -22.57 26.26 23.87
N ILE A 388 -22.57 25.97 22.57
CA ILE A 388 -21.82 24.86 21.97
C ILE A 388 -20.47 25.35 21.43
N HIS A 389 -19.41 24.65 21.81
CA HIS A 389 -18.06 24.81 21.26
C HIS A 389 -17.84 23.79 20.12
N PRO A 390 -17.46 24.24 18.91
CA PRO A 390 -17.18 23.34 17.79
C PRO A 390 -16.10 22.31 18.12
N GLY A 391 -16.38 21.03 17.86
CA GLY A 391 -15.50 19.90 18.17
C GLY A 391 -15.50 19.45 19.63
N LYS A 392 -16.34 20.04 20.50
CA LYS A 392 -16.56 19.64 21.91
C LYS A 392 -18.04 19.49 22.25
N GLU A 393 -18.86 19.29 21.23
CA GLU A 393 -20.32 19.30 21.34
C GLU A 393 -20.83 18.26 22.33
N PHE A 394 -20.19 17.08 22.38
CA PHE A 394 -20.59 16.01 23.28
C PHE A 394 -20.20 16.31 24.73
N GLU A 395 -18.98 16.79 24.95
CA GLU A 395 -18.48 17.21 26.25
C GLU A 395 -19.32 18.36 26.83
N ASP A 396 -19.73 19.32 26.01
CA ASP A 396 -20.60 20.42 26.43
C ASP A 396 -21.99 19.92 26.89
N VAL A 397 -22.55 18.93 26.20
CA VAL A 397 -23.81 18.26 26.61
C VAL A 397 -23.64 17.51 27.93
N ILE A 398 -22.54 16.77 28.11
CA ILE A 398 -22.28 16.06 29.36
C ILE A 398 -22.04 17.04 30.52
N ASN A 399 -21.33 18.14 30.28
CA ASN A 399 -21.08 19.18 31.28
C ASN A 399 -22.37 19.91 31.70
N GLN A 400 -23.31 20.12 30.77
CA GLN A 400 -24.61 20.75 31.05
C GLN A 400 -25.51 19.91 31.97
N LEU A 401 -25.30 18.59 32.02
CA LEU A 401 -26.02 17.67 32.90
C LEU A 401 -25.43 17.61 34.31
N GLU A 402 -24.35 18.37 34.60
CA GLU A 402 -23.70 18.50 35.91
C GLU A 402 -23.35 17.16 36.59
N SER A 403 -23.14 16.10 35.80
CA SER A 403 -22.85 14.76 36.29
C SER A 403 -21.41 14.35 35.96
N PRO A 404 -20.46 14.52 36.90
CA PRO A 404 -19.03 14.36 36.62
C PRO A 404 -18.62 12.91 36.29
N LEU A 405 -19.48 11.93 36.59
CA LEU A 405 -19.23 10.51 36.28
C LEU A 405 -19.96 10.04 35.01
N LEU A 406 -20.81 10.88 34.41
CA LEU A 406 -21.64 10.48 33.28
C LEU A 406 -20.80 10.09 32.06
N MET A 407 -19.74 10.85 31.74
CA MET A 407 -18.83 10.51 30.65
C MET A 407 -18.20 9.13 30.87
N VAL A 408 -17.69 8.88 32.07
CA VAL A 408 -17.03 7.61 32.44
C VAL A 408 -18.02 6.45 32.38
N ALA A 409 -19.26 6.65 32.83
CA ALA A 409 -20.31 5.65 32.77
C ALA A 409 -20.69 5.31 31.32
N ILE A 410 -20.81 6.32 30.46
CA ILE A 410 -21.12 6.14 29.04
C ILE A 410 -19.98 5.41 28.31
N GLU A 411 -18.73 5.80 28.54
CA GLU A 411 -17.54 5.18 27.94
C GLU A 411 -17.29 3.75 28.45
N SER A 412 -17.61 3.47 29.71
CA SER A 412 -17.50 2.12 30.27
C SER A 412 -18.60 1.21 29.72
N THR A 413 -19.81 1.75 29.58
CA THR A 413 -20.95 1.04 29.00
C THR A 413 -20.74 0.76 27.52
N SER A 414 -20.13 1.68 26.76
CA SER A 414 -19.90 1.50 25.33
C SER A 414 -18.97 0.32 25.00
N LYS A 415 -18.09 -0.04 25.94
CA LYS A 415 -17.15 -1.17 25.83
C LYS A 415 -17.79 -2.54 26.07
N LEU A 416 -19.04 -2.60 26.53
CA LEU A 416 -19.75 -3.87 26.71
C LEU A 416 -20.04 -4.51 25.35
N SER A 417 -19.60 -5.76 25.17
CA SER A 417 -19.76 -6.51 23.93
C SER A 417 -21.18 -7.01 23.69
N ASP A 418 -21.92 -7.38 24.75
CA ASP A 418 -23.33 -7.79 24.63
C ASP A 418 -24.24 -6.58 24.45
N LYS A 419 -25.03 -6.57 23.36
CA LYS A 419 -25.91 -5.46 23.00
C LYS A 419 -27.07 -5.28 23.99
N ASN A 420 -27.65 -6.36 24.47
CA ASN A 420 -28.81 -6.30 25.37
C ASN A 420 -28.36 -5.83 26.75
N GLU A 421 -27.22 -6.30 27.23
CA GLU A 421 -26.60 -5.84 28.47
C GLU A 421 -26.21 -4.36 28.35
N ARG A 422 -25.54 -3.96 27.27
CA ARG A 422 -25.17 -2.57 27.01
C ARG A 422 -26.40 -1.64 26.98
N ASN A 423 -27.45 -2.03 26.27
CA ASN A 423 -28.68 -1.25 26.19
C ASN A 423 -29.39 -1.17 27.55
N ALA A 424 -29.40 -2.25 28.33
CA ALA A 424 -29.94 -2.23 29.69
C ALA A 424 -29.14 -1.32 30.63
N GLN A 425 -27.82 -1.20 30.44
CA GLN A 425 -27.00 -0.25 31.20
C GLN A 425 -27.22 1.20 30.74
N TYR A 426 -27.39 1.45 29.44
CA TYR A 426 -27.79 2.79 28.95
C TYR A 426 -29.17 3.21 29.45
N GLN A 427 -30.11 2.27 29.52
CA GLN A 427 -31.42 2.54 30.11
C GLN A 427 -31.29 2.94 31.58
N LYS A 428 -30.47 2.24 32.37
CA LYS A 428 -30.20 2.62 33.77
C LYS A 428 -29.57 4.00 33.90
N ILE A 429 -28.64 4.36 33.00
CA ILE A 429 -28.04 5.70 32.98
C ILE A 429 -29.11 6.76 32.71
N TYR A 430 -29.99 6.52 31.73
CA TYR A 430 -31.12 7.41 31.44
C TYR A 430 -32.09 7.54 32.62
N ASP A 431 -32.49 6.43 33.23
CA ASP A 431 -33.39 6.42 34.38
C ASP A 431 -32.81 7.21 35.56
N ILE A 432 -31.48 7.16 35.78
CA ILE A 432 -30.80 7.96 36.81
C ILE A 432 -30.86 9.44 36.46
N LEU A 433 -30.60 9.82 35.21
CA LEU A 433 -30.62 11.21 34.76
C LEU A 433 -32.01 11.87 34.79
N LEU A 434 -33.08 11.07 34.68
CA LEU A 434 -34.46 11.56 34.83
C LEU A 434 -34.88 11.76 36.29
N ASN A 435 -34.25 11.02 37.22
CA ASN A 435 -34.61 11.01 38.64
C ASN A 435 -33.66 11.88 39.51
N SER A 436 -32.63 12.46 38.90
CA SER A 436 -31.72 13.47 39.47
C SER A 436 -32.19 14.87 39.10
#